data_AF-A0A172UCH7-F1
#
_entry.id   AF-A0A172UCH7-F1
#
_cell.length_a   1.000
_cell.length_b   1.000
_cell.length_c   1.000
_cell.angle_alpha   90.00
_cell.angle_beta   90.00
_cell.angle_gamma   90.00
#
_symmetry.space_group_name_H-M   'P 1'
#
loop_
_entity.id
_entity.type
_entity.pdbx_description
1 polymer ?
#
loop_
_entity_poly.entity_id
_entity_poly.type
_entity_poly.pdbx_seq_one_letter_code
_entity_poly.pdbx_strand_id
1 'polypeptide(L)'
;MRQYHGLDNLRALIAGRPTLTKLAECLLADLRDCRCTIYGCLGDNDRVVLAELVLEADSLLYERCEQRIDLSVAGPILRNDCVPLTFRLAGERFAITGRCSALPHVCGRDLYLSGYSGRAGDIARQRFQIPLKRLL
;
A
#
# COMPACT_ATOMS: atom_id res chain seq x y z
N MET A 1 2.20 -5.45 -12.13
CA MET A 1 1.63 -4.09 -12.19
C MET A 1 0.66 -3.99 -11.02
N ARG A 2 0.75 -2.90 -10.24
CA ARG A 2 -0.17 -2.65 -9.13
C ARG A 2 -1.61 -2.71 -9.62
N GLN A 3 -2.47 -3.35 -8.85
CA GLN A 3 -3.89 -3.41 -9.09
C GLN A 3 -4.59 -2.51 -8.06
N TYR A 4 -5.52 -1.69 -8.55
CA TYR A 4 -6.33 -0.79 -7.74
C TYR A 4 -7.74 -1.38 -7.64
N HIS A 5 -8.26 -1.42 -6.43
CA HIS A 5 -9.55 -2.03 -6.11
C HIS A 5 -10.46 -1.00 -5.44
N GLY A 6 -11.77 -1.12 -5.66
CA GLY A 6 -12.77 -0.28 -4.99
C GLY A 6 -12.84 1.18 -5.44
N LEU A 7 -12.20 1.53 -6.58
CA LEU A 7 -12.23 2.88 -7.14
C LEU A 7 -13.66 3.35 -7.43
N ASP A 8 -14.52 2.49 -7.99
CA ASP A 8 -15.89 2.86 -8.33
C ASP A 8 -16.71 3.19 -7.07
N ASN A 9 -16.52 2.41 -6.00
CA ASN A 9 -17.16 2.68 -4.70
C ASN A 9 -16.72 4.02 -4.12
N LEU A 10 -15.44 4.37 -4.29
CA LEU A 10 -14.89 5.63 -3.79
C LEU A 10 -15.37 6.82 -4.63
N ARG A 11 -15.46 6.65 -5.96
CA ARG A 11 -16.00 7.66 -6.89
C ARG A 11 -17.49 7.90 -6.68
N ALA A 12 -18.27 6.89 -6.29
CA ALA A 12 -19.70 7.03 -6.00
C ALA A 12 -19.99 8.00 -4.83
N LEU A 13 -19.00 8.30 -4.00
CA LEU A 13 -19.10 9.27 -2.90
C LEU A 13 -18.95 10.72 -3.36
N ILE A 14 -18.42 10.92 -4.57
CA ILE A 14 -18.18 12.24 -5.09
C ILE A 14 -19.48 12.79 -5.66
N ALA A 15 -20.07 13.76 -4.97
CA ALA A 15 -21.23 14.47 -5.49
C ALA A 15 -20.85 15.30 -6.73
N GLY A 16 -21.59 15.10 -7.82
CA GLY A 16 -21.43 15.82 -9.09
C GLY A 16 -20.25 15.31 -9.92
N ARG A 17 -19.66 16.19 -10.75
CA ARG A 17 -18.53 15.82 -11.61
C ARG A 17 -17.30 15.45 -10.76
N PRO A 18 -16.69 14.27 -10.97
CA PRO A 18 -15.47 13.88 -10.26
C PRO A 18 -14.31 14.77 -10.70
N THR A 19 -13.62 15.37 -9.73
CA THR A 19 -12.38 16.11 -9.92
C THR A 19 -11.26 15.44 -9.15
N LEU A 20 -10.01 15.68 -9.53
CA LEU A 20 -8.86 15.11 -8.82
C LEU A 20 -8.81 15.55 -7.35
N THR A 21 -9.19 16.78 -7.05
CA THR A 21 -9.25 17.29 -5.66
C THR A 21 -10.28 16.53 -4.83
N LYS A 22 -11.50 16.32 -5.35
CA LYS A 22 -12.53 15.55 -4.64
C LYS A 22 -12.13 14.08 -4.47
N LEU A 23 -11.48 13.50 -5.49
CA LEU A 23 -10.92 12.15 -5.38
C LEU A 23 -9.83 12.08 -4.30
N ALA A 24 -8.96 13.08 -4.22
CA ALA A 24 -7.93 13.18 -3.19
C ALA A 24 -8.55 13.22 -1.79
N GLU A 25 -9.57 14.06 -1.58
CA GLU A 25 -10.30 14.17 -0.31
C GLU A 25 -10.93 12.83 0.11
N CYS A 26 -11.60 12.14 -0.82
CA CYS A 26 -12.16 10.82 -0.54
C CYS A 26 -11.08 9.78 -0.21
N LEU A 27 -9.95 9.77 -0.93
CA LEU A 27 -8.84 8.86 -0.65
C LEU A 27 -8.15 9.16 0.68
N LEU A 28 -7.98 10.43 1.05
CA LEU A 28 -7.42 10.83 2.34
C LEU A 28 -8.31 10.35 3.50
N ALA A 29 -9.63 10.44 3.34
CA ALA A 29 -10.57 9.93 4.33
C ALA A 29 -10.51 8.39 4.41
N ASP A 30 -10.54 7.71 3.27
CA ASP A 30 -10.53 6.24 3.17
C ASP A 30 -9.26 5.59 3.73
N LEU A 31 -8.11 6.25 3.53
CA LEU A 31 -6.80 5.74 3.90
C LEU A 31 -6.35 6.11 5.31
N ARG A 32 -7.15 6.86 6.08
CA ARG A 32 -6.78 7.33 7.42
C ARG A 32 -6.42 6.19 8.38
N ASP A 33 -7.13 5.08 8.29
CA ASP A 33 -6.90 3.88 9.10
C ASP A 33 -6.37 2.72 8.25
N CYS A 34 -5.65 3.03 7.16
CA CYS A 34 -5.19 2.02 6.25
C CYS A 34 -4.17 1.05 6.90
N ARG A 35 -4.17 -0.17 6.37
CA ARG A 35 -3.21 -1.22 6.74
C ARG A 35 -2.52 -1.75 5.50
N CYS A 36 -1.21 -1.94 5.60
CA CYS A 36 -0.45 -2.67 4.59
C CYS A 36 -0.02 -4.02 5.15
N THR A 37 -0.48 -5.10 4.51
CA THR A 37 -0.05 -6.45 4.85
C THR A 37 0.92 -6.95 3.80
N ILE A 38 2.06 -7.49 4.25
CA ILE A 38 3.06 -8.14 3.40
C ILE A 38 2.88 -9.65 3.52
N TYR A 39 2.87 -10.33 2.38
CA TYR A 39 2.65 -11.77 2.30
C TYR A 39 3.83 -12.49 1.66
N GLY A 40 4.13 -13.67 2.18
CA GLY A 40 4.99 -14.66 1.55
C GLY A 40 4.21 -15.92 1.20
N CYS A 41 4.94 -16.98 0.88
CA CYS A 41 4.39 -18.30 0.62
C CYS A 41 5.25 -19.35 1.30
N LEU A 42 4.61 -20.29 2.01
CA LEU A 42 5.21 -21.52 2.50
C LEU A 42 4.65 -22.68 1.68
N GLY A 43 5.52 -23.57 1.20
CA GLY A 43 5.11 -24.65 0.30
C GLY A 43 4.46 -24.14 -1.00
N ASP A 44 3.66 -24.99 -1.63
CA ASP A 44 3.19 -24.72 -2.99
C ASP A 44 2.08 -23.67 -3.09
N ASN A 45 1.38 -23.31 -2.01
CA ASN A 45 0.31 -22.28 -2.05
C ASN A 45 -0.11 -21.65 -0.70
N ASP A 46 0.56 -21.94 0.42
CA ASP A 46 0.11 -21.39 1.69
C ASP A 46 0.61 -19.96 1.87
N ARG A 47 -0.27 -19.02 1.51
CA ARG A 47 -0.04 -17.59 1.71
C ARG A 47 0.00 -17.27 3.19
N VAL A 48 1.15 -16.78 3.65
CA VAL A 48 1.36 -16.39 5.05
C VAL A 48 1.60 -14.91 5.21
N VAL A 49 1.16 -14.35 6.34
CA VAL A 49 1.42 -12.95 6.71
C VAL A 49 2.82 -12.85 7.27
N LEU A 50 3.63 -11.98 6.66
CA LEU A 50 5.00 -11.71 7.08
C LEU A 50 5.13 -10.42 7.89
N ALA A 51 4.31 -9.41 7.60
CA ALA A 51 4.27 -8.16 8.35
C ALA A 51 2.90 -7.50 8.22
N GLU A 52 2.49 -6.80 9.27
CA GLU A 52 1.36 -5.89 9.27
C GLU A 52 1.85 -4.49 9.62
N LEU A 53 1.63 -3.56 8.71
CA LEU A 53 2.09 -2.18 8.81
C LEU A 53 0.87 -1.27 8.90
N VAL A 54 0.94 -0.30 9.79
CA VAL A 54 -0.09 0.73 9.99
C VAL A 54 0.43 2.08 9.51
N LEU A 55 -0.49 2.99 9.19
CA LEU A 55 -0.16 4.35 8.81
C LEU A 55 0.70 5.04 9.89
N GLU A 56 1.83 5.63 9.48
CA GLU A 56 2.60 6.50 10.37
C GLU A 56 1.90 7.85 10.53
N ALA A 57 1.89 8.38 11.76
CA ALA A 57 1.28 9.66 12.07
C ALA A 57 1.81 10.77 11.14
N ASP A 58 0.90 11.66 10.72
CA ASP A 58 1.18 12.82 9.86
C ASP A 58 1.82 12.49 8.49
N SER A 59 1.85 11.22 8.07
CA SER A 59 2.46 10.83 6.80
C SER A 59 1.51 10.89 5.60
N LEU A 60 0.18 10.83 5.83
CA LEU A 60 -0.84 10.82 4.80
C LEU A 60 -1.11 12.23 4.28
N LEU A 61 -0.58 12.55 3.10
CA LEU A 61 -0.58 13.89 2.53
C LEU A 61 -1.01 13.87 1.06
N TYR A 62 -1.74 14.90 0.64
CA TYR A 62 -2.02 15.15 -0.77
C TYR A 62 -0.99 16.13 -1.34
N GLU A 63 -0.15 15.67 -2.25
CA GLU A 63 0.76 16.54 -2.97
C GLU A 63 0.06 17.17 -4.18
N ARG A 64 -0.15 18.48 -4.14
CA ARG A 64 -1.00 19.21 -5.09
C ARG A 64 -0.34 19.39 -6.45
N CYS A 65 0.97 19.62 -6.50
CA CYS A 65 1.68 19.87 -7.75
C CYS A 65 1.77 18.59 -8.59
N GLU A 66 2.14 17.49 -7.95
CA GLU A 66 2.24 16.18 -8.61
C GLU A 66 0.90 15.42 -8.70
N GLN A 67 -0.15 15.92 -8.04
CA GLN A 67 -1.48 15.31 -7.98
C GLN A 67 -1.41 13.85 -7.52
N ARG A 68 -0.78 13.61 -6.36
CA ARG A 68 -0.59 12.29 -5.77
C ARG A 68 -0.86 12.28 -4.28
N ILE A 69 -1.26 11.12 -3.75
CA ILE A 69 -1.27 10.87 -2.30
C ILE A 69 0.05 10.22 -1.92
N ASP A 70 0.72 10.80 -0.93
CA ASP A 70 1.89 10.23 -0.28
C ASP A 70 1.49 9.72 1.11
N LEU A 71 2.00 8.55 1.49
CA LEU A 71 1.82 7.99 2.84
C LEU A 71 2.97 7.06 3.19
N SER A 72 3.22 6.90 4.49
CA SER A 72 4.19 5.94 5.02
C SER A 72 3.49 4.98 5.98
N VAL A 73 3.86 3.70 5.91
CA VAL A 73 3.37 2.68 6.82
C VAL A 73 4.55 1.99 7.50
N ALA A 74 4.36 1.63 8.76
CA ALA A 74 5.37 0.94 9.57
C ALA A 74 4.74 -0.12 10.47
N GLY A 75 5.50 -1.15 10.80
CA GLY A 75 5.06 -2.20 11.69
C GLY A 75 6.03 -3.37 11.77
N PRO A 76 5.80 -4.30 12.71
CA PRO A 76 6.73 -5.40 12.97
C PRO A 76 6.70 -6.44 11.85
N ILE A 77 7.88 -6.99 11.55
CA ILE A 77 8.01 -8.25 10.83
C ILE A 77 7.62 -9.37 11.80
N LEU A 78 6.57 -10.10 11.46
CA LEU A 78 6.02 -11.17 12.28
C LEU A 78 6.78 -12.48 12.12
N ARG A 79 7.34 -12.73 10.93
CA ARG A 79 8.00 -14.00 10.57
C ARG A 79 9.11 -13.77 9.55
N ASN A 80 10.06 -14.71 9.48
CA ASN A 80 11.21 -14.68 8.58
C ASN A 80 11.50 -16.02 7.90
N ASP A 81 10.55 -16.94 7.92
CA ASP A 81 10.65 -18.29 7.37
C ASP A 81 10.37 -18.37 5.86
N CYS A 82 9.94 -17.27 5.24
CA CYS A 82 9.88 -17.15 3.78
C CYS A 82 10.08 -15.71 3.31
N VAL A 83 10.24 -15.54 2.00
CA VAL A 83 10.46 -14.23 1.38
C VAL A 83 9.16 -13.47 1.11
N PRO A 84 9.16 -12.12 1.16
CA PRO A 84 8.05 -11.31 0.70
C PRO A 84 7.80 -11.46 -0.81
N LEU A 85 6.54 -11.66 -1.19
CA LEU A 85 6.12 -11.87 -2.57
C LEU A 85 5.04 -10.90 -3.02
N THR A 86 4.05 -10.63 -2.17
CA THR A 86 2.94 -9.72 -2.49
C THR A 86 2.59 -8.83 -1.31
N PHE A 87 1.92 -7.70 -1.60
CA PHE A 87 1.42 -6.80 -0.58
C PHE A 87 -0.04 -6.44 -0.85
N ARG A 88 -0.73 -6.00 0.21
CA ARG A 88 -2.04 -5.35 0.13
C ARG A 88 -2.06 -4.13 1.04
N LEU A 89 -2.13 -2.93 0.47
CA LEU A 89 -2.49 -1.70 1.18
C LEU A 89 -4.00 -1.53 1.08
N ALA A 90 -4.73 -1.46 2.18
CA ALA A 90 -6.18 -1.34 2.20
C ALA A 90 -6.64 -0.25 3.17
N GLY A 91 -7.44 0.69 2.67
CA GLY A 91 -8.30 1.55 3.48
C GLY A 91 -9.68 0.92 3.69
N GLU A 92 -10.69 1.74 3.91
CA GLU A 92 -12.07 1.28 4.12
C GLU A 92 -12.66 0.64 2.84
N ARG A 93 -12.50 1.29 1.69
CA ARG A 93 -13.12 0.91 0.41
C ARG A 93 -12.10 0.72 -0.69
N PHE A 94 -10.99 1.44 -0.63
CA PHE A 94 -9.93 1.38 -1.61
C PHE A 94 -8.80 0.45 -1.18
N ALA A 95 -8.26 -0.30 -2.13
CA ALA A 95 -7.08 -1.12 -1.88
C ALA A 95 -6.13 -1.16 -3.08
N ILE A 96 -4.86 -1.40 -2.78
CA ILE A 96 -3.79 -1.63 -3.75
C ILE A 96 -3.18 -2.99 -3.45
N THR A 97 -3.10 -3.85 -4.46
CA THR A 97 -2.32 -5.09 -4.40
C THR A 97 -1.22 -5.09 -5.45
N GLY A 98 -0.18 -5.87 -5.21
CA GLY A 98 0.89 -6.05 -6.18
C GLY A 98 2.00 -6.96 -5.68
N ARG A 99 2.99 -7.19 -6.54
CA ARG A 99 4.19 -7.94 -6.19
C ARG A 99 5.17 -7.06 -5.42
N CYS A 100 5.77 -7.59 -4.36
CA CYS A 100 6.83 -6.92 -3.64
C CYS A 100 8.06 -7.81 -3.53
N SER A 101 9.21 -7.20 -3.25
CA SER A 101 10.43 -7.93 -2.93
C SER A 101 11.31 -7.07 -2.03
N ALA A 102 11.99 -7.70 -1.07
CA ALA A 102 13.06 -7.09 -0.29
C ALA A 102 14.44 -7.23 -0.98
N LEU A 103 14.55 -8.04 -2.03
CA LEU A 103 15.80 -8.22 -2.76
C LEU A 103 16.02 -7.07 -3.74
N PRO A 104 17.21 -6.45 -3.74
CA PRO A 104 17.55 -5.44 -4.72
C PRO A 104 17.57 -6.08 -6.13
N HIS A 105 17.33 -5.26 -7.17
CA HIS A 105 17.41 -5.66 -8.58
C HIS A 105 16.49 -6.79 -9.11
N VAL A 106 15.53 -7.31 -8.34
CA VAL A 106 14.46 -8.18 -8.86
C VAL A 106 13.58 -7.45 -9.87
N CYS A 107 13.48 -8.00 -11.09
CA CYS A 107 12.64 -7.47 -12.15
C CYS A 107 11.14 -7.74 -11.89
N GLY A 108 10.29 -6.84 -12.38
CA GLY A 108 8.83 -7.03 -12.36
C GLY A 108 8.14 -6.81 -11.00
N ARG A 109 8.86 -6.44 -9.93
CA ARG A 109 8.21 -6.04 -8.66
C ARG A 109 7.47 -4.71 -8.81
N ASP A 110 6.33 -4.59 -8.15
CA ASP A 110 5.55 -3.36 -8.08
C ASP A 110 5.97 -2.45 -6.92
N LEU A 111 6.61 -3.06 -5.91
CA LEU A 111 7.07 -2.45 -4.68
C LEU A 111 8.43 -3.03 -4.28
N TYR A 112 9.40 -2.17 -4.04
CA TYR A 112 10.67 -2.54 -3.40
C TYR A 112 10.59 -2.24 -1.92
N LEU A 113 10.76 -3.27 -1.09
CA LEU A 113 10.70 -3.18 0.36
C LEU A 113 12.06 -2.74 0.93
N SER A 114 12.47 -1.50 0.65
CA SER A 114 13.79 -0.99 1.02
C SER A 114 14.06 -0.96 2.52
N GLY A 115 13.00 -0.89 3.35
CA GLY A 115 13.08 -0.90 4.81
C GLY A 115 12.82 -2.26 5.46
N TYR A 116 12.87 -3.37 4.71
CA TYR A 116 12.55 -4.70 5.23
C TYR A 116 13.82 -5.51 5.52
N SER A 117 14.12 -5.73 6.80
CA SER A 117 15.36 -6.42 7.21
C SER A 117 15.32 -7.94 7.08
N GLY A 118 14.11 -8.52 7.00
CA GLY A 118 13.93 -9.98 7.02
C GLY A 118 14.14 -10.62 8.39
N ARG A 119 14.22 -9.84 9.48
CA ARG A 119 14.33 -10.38 10.84
C ARG A 119 13.00 -10.18 11.57
N ALA A 120 12.46 -11.25 12.16
CA ALA A 120 11.25 -11.14 12.97
C ALA A 120 11.49 -10.22 14.18
N GLY A 121 10.53 -9.36 14.49
CA GLY A 121 10.61 -8.33 15.52
C GLY A 121 11.12 -6.97 15.05
N ASP A 122 11.86 -6.89 13.93
CA ASP A 122 12.29 -5.61 13.37
C ASP A 122 11.10 -4.83 12.79
N ILE A 123 11.22 -3.50 12.74
CA ILE A 123 10.22 -2.61 12.14
C ILE A 123 10.49 -2.45 10.65
N ALA A 124 9.59 -2.97 9.82
CA ALA A 124 9.54 -2.67 8.41
C ALA A 124 8.87 -1.31 8.19
N ARG A 125 9.40 -0.52 7.25
CA ARG A 125 8.79 0.74 6.80
C ARG A 125 8.65 0.77 5.29
N GLN A 126 7.55 1.33 4.82
CA GLN A 126 7.27 1.48 3.40
C GLN A 126 6.56 2.80 3.10
N ARG A 127 7.10 3.55 2.13
CA ARG A 127 6.42 4.71 1.55
C ARG A 127 5.63 4.32 0.32
N PHE A 128 4.43 4.85 0.17
CA PHE A 128 3.61 4.77 -1.02
C PHE A 128 3.43 6.15 -1.64
N GLN A 129 3.36 6.15 -2.97
CA GLN A 129 3.01 7.30 -3.79
C GLN A 129 1.92 6.83 -4.76
N ILE A 130 0.74 7.41 -4.62
CA ILE A 130 -0.48 7.00 -5.34
C ILE A 130 -0.84 8.14 -6.31
N PRO A 131 -0.51 8.03 -7.60
CA PRO A 131 -0.79 9.08 -8.57
C PRO A 131 -2.28 9.14 -8.91
N LEU A 132 -2.95 10.26 -8.64
CA LEU A 132 -4.40 10.39 -8.83
C LEU A 132 -4.82 10.38 -10.30
N LYS A 133 -3.95 10.86 -11.20
CA LYS A 133 -4.20 10.86 -12.65
C LYS A 133 -4.43 9.46 -13.23
N ARG A 134 -3.93 8.41 -12.56
CA ARG A 134 -4.13 7.01 -12.99
C ARG A 134 -5.42 6.40 -12.43
N LEU A 135 -6.11 7.13 -11.55
CA LEU A 135 -7.29 6.68 -10.82
C LEU A 135 -8.56 7.43 -11.23
N LEU A 136 -8.49 8.29 -12.25
CA LEU A 136 -9.62 9.05 -12.80
C LEU A 136 -9.93 8.55 -14.21
#